data_AF-A0A9D7H9B7-F1
#
_entry.id   AF-A0A9D7H9B7-F1
#
_cell.length_a   1.000
_cell.length_b   1.000
_cell.length_c   1.000
_cell.angle_alpha   90.00
_cell.angle_beta   90.00
_cell.angle_gamma   90.00
#
_symmetry.space_group_name_H-M   'P 1'
#
loop_
_entity.id
_entity.type
_entity.pdbx_description
1 polymer ?
#
loop_
_entity_poly.entity_id
_entity_poly.type
_entity_poly.pdbx_seq_one_letter_code
_entity_poly.pdbx_strand_id
1 'polypeptide(L)'
;MTTNNGFNPGVNFTNNIFTRNSSTYALNSAATYSNNLFVLLGGGAGLNWTGATNGGGNVTTTMTLNSIFESVGSNTTFNESYNYALTSTSPGQGIGQGGYDAGIHDGPAPWKAGAVPFNPHWVSLTPALGPTNGGVISLDLSGAAQQD
;
A
#
# COMPACT_ATOMS: atom_id res chain seq x y z
N MET A 1 6.82 3.29 -1.88
CA MET A 1 6.92 3.89 -0.53
C MET A 1 6.97 5.40 -0.69
N THR A 2 5.84 6.07 -0.50
CA THR A 2 5.76 7.53 -0.60
C THR A 2 6.32 8.15 0.67
N THR A 3 7.48 8.78 0.58
CA THR A 3 7.95 9.73 1.59
C THR A 3 7.01 10.92 1.55
N ASN A 4 6.06 10.98 2.50
CA ASN A 4 5.24 12.17 2.62
C ASN A 4 6.05 13.29 3.29
N ASN A 5 6.82 14.01 2.49
CA ASN A 5 7.49 15.27 2.87
C ASN A 5 6.59 16.49 2.60
N GLY A 6 5.30 16.30 2.32
CA GLY A 6 4.34 17.39 2.11
C GLY A 6 3.91 18.04 3.42
N PHE A 7 3.82 19.36 3.44
CA PHE A 7 3.06 20.07 4.47
C PHE A 7 1.58 19.77 4.24
N ASN A 8 1.00 18.86 5.03
CA ASN A 8 -0.38 18.36 4.90
C ASN A 8 -1.26 18.80 6.08
N PRO A 9 -1.54 20.10 6.24
CA PRO A 9 -2.40 20.57 7.31
C PRO A 9 -3.80 19.98 7.16
N GLY A 10 -4.32 19.38 8.24
CA GLY A 10 -5.67 18.81 8.30
C GLY A 10 -5.83 17.42 7.68
N VAL A 11 -4.75 16.78 7.22
CA VAL A 11 -4.83 15.40 6.70
C VAL A 11 -4.90 14.40 7.86
N ASN A 12 -5.72 13.36 7.70
CA ASN A 12 -5.78 12.23 8.62
C ASN A 12 -5.16 11.00 7.96
N PHE A 13 -4.04 10.51 8.50
CA PHE A 13 -3.47 9.22 8.14
C PHE A 13 -4.08 8.17 9.04
N THR A 14 -4.94 7.33 8.48
CA THR A 14 -5.54 6.19 9.17
C THR A 14 -5.27 4.89 8.41
N ASN A 15 -5.00 3.81 9.15
CA ASN A 15 -4.75 2.47 8.61
C ASN A 15 -3.51 2.35 7.70
N ASN A 16 -2.47 3.16 7.93
CA ASN A 16 -1.25 3.13 7.12
C ASN A 16 -0.12 2.37 7.80
N ILE A 17 0.81 1.89 7.00
CA ILE A 17 2.09 1.35 7.47
C ILE A 17 3.21 2.28 7.02
N PHE A 18 3.95 2.83 7.98
CA PHE A 18 5.10 3.68 7.76
C PHE A 18 6.38 2.92 8.10
N THR A 19 7.26 2.73 7.12
CA THR A 19 8.55 2.08 7.32
C THR A 19 9.67 3.12 7.23
N ARG A 20 10.61 3.08 8.16
CA ARG A 20 11.77 3.99 8.14
C ARG A 20 13.01 3.29 8.67
N ASN A 21 14.14 3.46 7.97
CA ASN A 21 15.44 3.03 8.47
C ASN A 21 16.04 4.07 9.44
N SER A 22 15.41 4.24 10.59
CA SER A 22 15.75 5.20 11.64
C SER A 22 15.27 4.68 12.98
N SER A 23 15.90 5.11 14.08
CA SER A 23 15.45 4.81 15.45
C SER A 23 14.29 5.70 15.91
N THR A 24 14.04 6.80 15.18
CA THR A 24 12.95 7.73 15.44
C THR A 24 12.22 8.16 14.17
N TYR A 25 10.96 8.54 14.32
CA TYR A 25 10.17 9.19 13.27
C TYR A 25 9.72 10.57 13.75
N ALA A 26 10.22 11.62 13.11
CA ALA A 26 9.75 12.99 13.33
C ALA A 26 8.46 13.24 12.54
N LEU A 27 7.38 13.48 13.26
CA LEU A 27 6.05 13.77 12.74
C LEU A 27 5.83 15.28 12.85
N ASN A 28 6.22 16.00 11.81
CA ASN A 28 6.34 17.46 11.80
C ASN A 28 5.33 18.18 10.89
N SER A 29 4.35 17.44 10.35
CA SER A 29 3.26 18.01 9.58
C SER A 29 2.00 18.11 10.45
N ALA A 30 1.20 19.14 10.25
CA ALA A 30 -0.08 19.37 10.93
C ALA A 30 -1.18 18.36 10.50
N ALA A 31 -0.87 17.08 10.63
CA ALA A 31 -1.72 15.95 10.31
C ALA A 31 -2.08 15.17 11.58
N THR A 32 -3.20 14.45 11.54
CA THR A 32 -3.57 13.48 12.57
C THR A 32 -3.20 12.09 12.10
N TYR A 33 -2.65 11.27 12.99
CA TYR A 33 -2.33 9.88 12.72
C TYR A 33 -3.12 9.02 13.69
N SER A 34 -3.91 8.07 13.19
CA SER A 34 -4.66 7.12 14.01
C SER A 34 -4.54 5.70 13.45
N ASN A 35 -4.46 4.67 14.30
CA ASN A 35 -4.47 3.27 13.86
C ASN A 35 -3.43 2.96 12.76
N ASN A 36 -2.22 3.52 12.88
CA ASN A 36 -1.13 3.26 11.93
C ASN A 36 -0.04 2.39 12.57
N LEU A 37 0.65 1.61 11.75
CA LEU A 37 1.85 0.88 12.13
C LEU A 37 3.10 1.67 11.72
N PHE A 38 4.01 1.92 12.66
CA PHE A 38 5.32 2.51 12.43
C PHE A 38 6.42 1.47 12.62
N VAL A 39 7.08 1.08 11.54
CA VAL A 39 8.18 0.11 11.51
C VAL A 39 9.50 0.86 11.42
N LEU A 40 10.22 0.93 12.54
CA LEU A 40 11.45 1.69 12.71
C LEU A 40 12.66 0.75 12.77
N LEU A 41 13.29 0.56 11.61
CA LEU A 41 14.34 -0.46 11.41
C LEU A 41 15.69 -0.06 12.02
N GLY A 42 15.84 1.18 12.50
CA GLY A 42 17.07 1.66 13.15
C GLY A 42 17.21 1.28 14.62
N GLY A 43 16.41 0.34 15.12
CA GLY A 43 16.52 -0.22 16.47
C GLY A 43 15.91 0.65 17.58
N GLY A 44 15.11 1.67 17.26
CA GLY A 44 14.38 2.48 18.24
C GLY A 44 12.90 2.60 17.88
N ALA A 45 12.06 2.90 18.87
CA ALA A 45 10.60 2.99 18.71
C ALA A 45 10.03 4.40 18.95
N GLY A 46 10.86 5.44 18.78
CA GLY A 46 10.49 6.81 19.14
C GLY A 46 9.64 7.50 18.07
N LEU A 47 8.39 7.84 18.39
CA LEU A 47 7.58 8.76 17.59
C LEU A 47 7.65 10.17 18.21
N ASN A 48 8.18 11.13 17.44
CA ASN A 48 8.34 12.50 17.90
C ASN A 48 7.26 13.37 17.26
N TRP A 49 6.22 13.68 18.03
CA TRP A 49 5.04 14.45 17.61
C TRP A 49 5.33 15.95 17.66
N THR A 50 6.09 16.45 16.69
CA THR A 50 6.55 17.84 16.64
C THR A 50 5.75 18.65 15.61
N GLY A 51 4.44 18.77 15.84
CA GLY A 51 3.52 19.47 14.93
C GLY A 51 2.41 18.58 14.36
N ALA A 52 2.48 17.27 14.56
CA ALA A 52 1.41 16.31 14.29
C ALA A 52 0.57 15.99 15.53
N THR A 53 -0.62 15.46 15.32
CA THR A 53 -1.51 14.97 16.39
C THR A 53 -1.54 13.44 16.42
N ASN A 54 -1.33 12.87 17.61
CA ASN A 54 -1.58 11.44 17.85
C ASN A 54 -3.07 11.22 18.13
N GLY A 55 -3.80 10.68 17.15
CA GLY A 55 -5.22 10.37 17.25
C GLY A 55 -5.53 9.05 17.98
N GLY A 56 -4.51 8.30 18.42
CA GLY A 56 -4.65 7.03 19.12
C GLY A 56 -4.54 5.80 18.22
N GLY A 57 -4.33 4.62 18.84
CA GLY A 57 -4.21 3.34 18.13
C GLY A 57 -2.96 3.15 17.27
N ASN A 58 -2.03 4.11 17.27
CA ASN A 58 -0.77 3.96 16.57
C ASN A 58 0.16 2.99 17.30
N VAL A 59 0.76 2.06 16.57
CA VAL A 59 1.69 1.06 17.08
C VAL A 59 3.06 1.27 16.48
N THR A 60 4.11 1.15 17.28
CA THR A 60 5.50 1.24 16.83
C THR A 60 6.22 -0.07 17.09
N THR A 61 7.07 -0.49 16.15
CA THR A 61 7.87 -1.70 16.26
C THR A 61 9.25 -1.50 15.62
N THR A 62 10.22 -2.28 16.08
CA THR A 62 11.58 -2.36 15.52
C THR A 62 11.83 -3.67 14.79
N MET A 63 10.78 -4.47 14.58
CA MET A 63 10.87 -5.74 13.87
C MET A 63 11.34 -5.55 12.42
N THR A 64 11.96 -6.59 11.87
CA THR A 64 12.40 -6.60 10.46
C THR A 64 11.20 -6.59 9.52
N LEU A 65 11.40 -6.12 8.28
CA LEU A 65 10.31 -6.10 7.29
C LEU A 65 9.68 -7.47 7.05
N ASN A 66 10.45 -8.55 6.98
CA ASN A 66 9.92 -9.90 6.80
C ASN A 66 9.28 -10.50 8.06
N SER A 67 9.31 -9.79 9.19
CA SER A 67 8.46 -10.11 10.34
C SER A 67 7.13 -9.36 10.28
N ILE A 68 7.07 -8.23 9.55
CA ILE A 68 5.85 -7.43 9.33
C ILE A 68 5.06 -7.97 8.15
N PHE A 69 5.75 -8.25 7.05
CA PHE A 69 5.22 -8.65 5.76
C PHE A 69 5.70 -10.03 5.36
N GLU A 70 4.93 -10.74 4.55
CA GLU A 70 5.26 -12.10 4.09
C GLU A 70 6.60 -12.17 3.33
N SER A 71 6.87 -11.22 2.44
CA SER A 71 8.17 -11.17 1.74
C SER A 71 8.47 -9.80 1.15
N VAL A 72 9.56 -9.18 1.57
CA VAL A 72 10.04 -7.90 1.05
C VAL A 72 11.56 -7.87 0.99
N GLY A 73 12.10 -7.47 -0.17
CA GLY A 73 13.54 -7.32 -0.36
C GLY A 73 14.09 -5.91 -0.13
N SER A 74 13.23 -4.90 0.03
CA SER A 74 13.66 -3.50 0.18
C SER A 74 12.71 -2.68 1.04
N ASN A 75 13.28 -1.75 1.82
CA ASN A 75 12.55 -0.75 2.61
C ASN A 75 12.52 0.64 1.97
N THR A 76 12.97 0.78 0.72
CA THR A 76 12.94 2.06 -0.01
C THR A 76 12.32 1.94 -1.39
N THR A 77 12.33 0.73 -1.97
CA THR A 77 11.86 0.47 -3.32
C THR A 77 10.66 -0.47 -3.30
N PHE A 78 9.59 -0.08 -3.98
CA PHE A 78 8.45 -0.94 -4.24
C PHE A 78 8.80 -1.94 -5.35
N ASN A 79 8.36 -3.20 -5.22
CA ASN A 79 8.50 -4.22 -6.25
C ASN A 79 7.26 -5.13 -6.25
N GLU A 80 6.60 -5.26 -7.39
CA GLU A 80 5.40 -6.09 -7.55
C GLU A 80 5.64 -7.59 -7.35
N SER A 81 6.90 -8.04 -7.40
CA SER A 81 7.27 -9.43 -7.10
C SER A 81 7.32 -9.73 -5.60
N TYR A 82 7.16 -8.73 -4.73
CA TYR A 82 7.15 -8.90 -3.27
C TYR A 82 5.72 -9.09 -2.74
N ASN A 83 5.61 -9.72 -1.57
CA ASN A 83 4.33 -9.93 -0.89
C ASN A 83 4.24 -9.00 0.32
N TYR A 84 3.45 -7.93 0.15
CA TYR A 84 3.21 -6.91 1.18
C TYR A 84 2.01 -7.22 2.08
N ALA A 85 1.43 -8.42 2.01
CA ALA A 85 0.47 -8.88 3.01
C ALA A 85 1.17 -8.99 4.38
N LEU A 86 0.43 -8.69 5.45
CA LEU A 86 0.96 -8.83 6.80
C LEU A 86 1.17 -10.31 7.15
N THR A 87 2.24 -10.62 7.88
CA THR A 87 2.37 -11.93 8.52
C THR A 87 1.36 -12.07 9.66
N SER A 88 1.02 -13.31 10.01
CA SER A 88 0.15 -13.60 11.16
C SER A 88 0.70 -13.11 12.51
N THR A 89 2.02 -12.89 12.61
CA THR A 89 2.69 -12.37 13.80
C THR A 89 2.91 -10.87 13.75
N SER A 90 2.49 -10.20 12.68
CA SER A 90 2.71 -8.78 12.50
C SER A 90 1.94 -7.99 13.55
N PRO A 91 2.56 -6.99 14.21
CA PRO A 91 1.86 -6.07 15.11
C PRO A 91 0.88 -5.14 14.38
N GLY A 92 0.83 -5.21 13.04
CA GLY A 92 -0.22 -4.56 12.25
C GLY A 92 -1.54 -5.33 12.23
N GLN A 93 -1.58 -6.55 12.77
CA GLN A 93 -2.80 -7.36 12.84
C GLN A 93 -3.84 -6.72 13.77
N GLY A 94 -5.04 -6.46 13.26
CA GLY A 94 -6.19 -5.95 14.02
C GLY A 94 -6.08 -4.54 14.61
N ILE A 95 -5.02 -3.78 14.30
CA ILE A 95 -4.84 -2.41 14.83
C ILE A 95 -5.59 -1.35 14.02
N GLY A 96 -6.10 -1.74 12.86
CA GLY A 96 -6.81 -0.89 11.94
C GLY A 96 -8.17 -0.46 12.44
N GLN A 97 -8.74 0.53 11.77
CA GLN A 97 -10.05 1.05 12.15
C GLN A 97 -11.11 -0.04 12.03
N GLY A 98 -11.83 -0.33 13.11
CA GLY A 98 -12.86 -1.38 13.10
C GLY A 98 -12.33 -2.79 13.32
N GLY A 99 -11.06 -2.94 13.74
CA GLY A 99 -10.44 -4.23 14.03
C GLY A 99 -9.83 -4.94 12.82
N TYR A 100 -9.75 -4.25 11.68
CA TYR A 100 -9.03 -4.74 10.50
C TYR A 100 -7.52 -4.62 10.67
N ASP A 101 -6.76 -5.22 9.77
CA ASP A 101 -5.32 -5.06 9.70
C ASP A 101 -4.91 -3.68 9.18
N ALA A 102 -3.74 -3.21 9.63
CA ALA A 102 -3.11 -2.04 9.05
C ALA A 102 -2.71 -2.28 7.59
N GLY A 103 -2.83 -1.24 6.76
CA GLY A 103 -2.46 -1.27 5.35
C GLY A 103 -3.65 -1.47 4.43
N ILE A 104 -3.37 -2.02 3.25
CA ILE A 104 -4.33 -2.09 2.14
C ILE A 104 -4.93 -3.49 1.93
N HIS A 105 -4.42 -4.51 2.62
CA HIS A 105 -4.77 -5.91 2.34
C HIS A 105 -6.00 -6.42 3.08
N ASP A 106 -6.54 -5.63 4.02
CA ASP A 106 -7.73 -5.95 4.80
C ASP A 106 -8.67 -4.74 4.85
N GLY A 107 -9.87 -4.94 5.38
CA GLY A 107 -10.91 -3.92 5.47
C GLY A 107 -12.06 -4.11 4.48
N PRO A 108 -12.98 -3.14 4.41
CA PRO A 108 -14.18 -3.25 3.59
C PRO A 108 -13.90 -3.16 2.08
N ALA A 109 -12.71 -2.70 1.68
CA ALA A 109 -12.27 -2.63 0.29
C ALA A 109 -10.79 -3.03 0.18
N PRO A 110 -10.45 -4.32 0.40
CA PRO A 110 -9.07 -4.76 0.44
C PRO A 110 -8.47 -4.79 -0.98
N TRP A 111 -7.24 -4.32 -1.09
CA TRP A 111 -6.42 -4.47 -2.27
C TRP A 111 -6.04 -5.95 -2.46
N LYS A 112 -6.28 -6.45 -3.67
CA LYS A 112 -5.84 -7.77 -4.10
C LYS A 112 -4.79 -7.59 -5.19
N ALA A 113 -3.64 -8.24 -5.03
CA ALA A 113 -2.60 -8.24 -6.06
C ALA A 113 -3.15 -8.80 -7.37
N GLY A 114 -2.91 -8.10 -8.49
CA GLY A 114 -3.45 -8.49 -9.79
C GLY A 114 -4.94 -8.21 -9.99
N ALA A 115 -5.61 -7.55 -9.04
CA ALA A 115 -6.97 -7.07 -9.27
C ALA A 115 -7.00 -6.09 -10.44
N VAL A 116 -7.86 -6.39 -11.40
CA VAL A 116 -8.16 -5.47 -12.50
C VAL A 116 -9.00 -4.34 -11.90
N PRO A 117 -8.77 -3.07 -12.28
CA PRO A 117 -9.64 -1.98 -11.83
C PRO A 117 -11.10 -2.32 -12.13
N PHE A 118 -12.02 -1.90 -11.26
CA PHE A 118 -13.46 -2.09 -11.46
C PHE A 118 -13.93 -1.63 -12.85
N ASN A 119 -13.25 -0.63 -13.42
CA ASN A 119 -13.39 -0.24 -14.81
C ASN A 119 -12.09 -0.47 -15.58
N PRO A 120 -11.89 -1.64 -16.21
CA PRO A 120 -10.73 -1.87 -17.04
C PRO A 120 -10.83 -1.00 -18.29
N HIS A 121 -9.89 -0.07 -18.45
CA HIS A 121 -9.74 0.70 -19.68
C HIS A 121 -8.60 0.16 -20.51
N TRP A 122 -8.86 -0.11 -21.79
CA TRP A 122 -7.84 -0.51 -22.74
C TRP A 122 -7.18 0.74 -23.32
N VAL A 123 -5.88 0.92 -23.07
CA VAL A 123 -5.14 2.11 -23.52
C VAL A 123 -4.63 1.94 -24.95
N SER A 124 -4.27 0.73 -25.35
CA SER A 124 -4.00 0.38 -26.74
C SER A 124 -4.21 -1.11 -26.99
N LEU A 125 -4.53 -1.43 -28.24
CA LEU A 125 -4.59 -2.79 -28.75
C LEU A 125 -3.92 -2.80 -30.12
N THR A 126 -2.90 -3.62 -30.28
CA THR A 126 -2.22 -3.81 -31.56
C THR A 126 -2.57 -5.21 -32.09
N PRO A 127 -3.72 -5.37 -32.78
CA PRO A 127 -4.12 -6.68 -33.28
C PRO A 127 -3.21 -7.14 -34.42
N ALA A 128 -2.99 -8.45 -34.52
CA ALA A 128 -2.47 -9.04 -35.73
C ALA A 128 -3.55 -8.93 -36.83
N LEU A 129 -3.25 -8.20 -37.91
CA LEU A 129 -4.18 -8.02 -39.01
C LEU A 129 -4.16 -9.29 -39.90
N GLY A 130 -5.33 -9.85 -40.18
CA GLY A 130 -5.48 -10.90 -41.18
C GLY A 130 -5.31 -10.37 -42.61
N PRO A 131 -5.19 -11.26 -43.62
CA PRO A 131 -5.12 -10.87 -45.03
C PRO A 131 -6.36 -10.07 -45.44
N THR A 132 -6.18 -9.06 -46.28
CA THR A 132 -7.29 -8.26 -46.83
C THR A 132 -7.94 -8.97 -47.99
N ASN A 133 -9.27 -9.12 -47.96
CA ASN A 133 -10.06 -9.55 -49.12
C ASN A 133 -10.97 -8.41 -49.54
N GLY A 134 -10.77 -7.85 -50.75
CA GLY A 134 -11.54 -6.71 -51.24
C GLY A 134 -11.36 -5.41 -50.44
N GLY A 135 -10.24 -5.24 -49.72
CA GLY A 135 -9.99 -4.06 -48.88
C GLY A 135 -10.59 -4.13 -47.47
N VAL A 136 -11.20 -5.25 -47.08
CA VAL A 136 -11.73 -5.45 -45.72
C VAL A 136 -10.69 -6.18 -44.86
N ILE A 137 -10.40 -5.64 -43.67
CA ILE A 137 -9.61 -6.31 -42.63
C ILE A 137 -10.59 -6.96 -41.66
N SER A 138 -10.48 -8.28 -41.48
CA SER A 138 -11.21 -8.98 -40.41
C SER A 138 -10.42 -8.84 -39.11
N LEU A 139 -11.05 -8.25 -38.09
CA LEU A 139 -10.52 -8.10 -36.74
C LEU A 139 -11.35 -8.97 -35.80
N ASP A 140 -10.69 -9.84 -35.04
CA ASP A 140 -11.33 -10.59 -33.96
C ASP A 140 -10.70 -10.13 -32.65
N LEU A 141 -11.47 -9.37 -31.86
CA LEU A 141 -11.02 -8.78 -30.61
C LEU A 141 -11.85 -9.39 -29.48
N SER A 142 -11.18 -10.00 -28.50
CA SER A 142 -11.85 -10.48 -27.28
C SER A 142 -11.15 -9.93 -26.05
N GLY A 143 -11.95 -9.57 -25.05
CA GLY A 143 -11.51 -8.96 -23.81
C GLY A 143 -12.45 -9.31 -22.68
N ALA A 144 -11.90 -9.61 -21.51
CA ALA A 144 -12.67 -9.86 -20.30
C ALA A 144 -12.11 -9.03 -19.14
N ALA A 145 -13.00 -8.42 -18.37
CA ALA A 145 -12.70 -8.04 -16.99
C ALA A 145 -12.64 -9.31 -16.13
N GLN A 146 -11.99 -9.26 -14.97
CA GLN A 146 -12.03 -10.37 -14.01
C GLN A 146 -13.50 -10.64 -13.62
N GLN A 147 -13.93 -11.89 -13.74
CA GLN A 147 -15.20 -12.35 -13.17
C GLN A 147 -15.01 -12.57 -11.66
N ASP A 148 -15.99 -12.12 -10.88
CA ASP A 148 -16.08 -12.30 -9.43
C ASP A 148 -16.03 -13.78 -9.01
#